data_AF-A0A1J5NSE6-F1
#
_entry.id   AF-A0A1J5NSE6-F1
#
_cell.length_a   1.000
_cell.length_b   1.000
_cell.length_c   1.000
_cell.angle_alpha   90.00
_cell.angle_beta   90.00
_cell.angle_gamma   90.00
#
_symmetry.space_group_name_H-M   'P 1'
#
loop_
_entity.id
_entity.type
_entity.pdbx_description
1 polymer ?
#
loop_
_entity_poly.entity_id
_entity_poly.type
_entity_poly.pdbx_seq_one_letter_code
_entity_poly.pdbx_strand_id
1 'polypeptide(L)' 'MTIGTQMHQTLTSLEGAVADLKTYALQTEDKNAKKQFTDYANQLDSIAQGLKGRVNYLESQEPQYKVFQKAQQSQQQ' A
#
# COMPACT_ATOMS: atom_id res chain seq x y z
N MET A 1 12.47 -11.54 6.76
CA MET A 1 11.60 -10.71 5.89
C MET A 1 10.73 -11.67 5.10
N THR A 2 9.42 -11.63 5.26
CA THR A 2 8.51 -12.54 4.56
C THR A 2 8.00 -11.90 3.27
N ILE A 3 7.30 -12.68 2.44
CA ILE A 3 6.68 -12.16 1.21
C ILE A 3 5.63 -11.10 1.58
N GLY A 4 4.87 -11.29 2.66
CA GLY A 4 3.96 -10.27 3.20
C GLY A 4 4.68 -8.96 3.49
N THR A 5 5.81 -9.01 4.21
CA THR A 5 6.61 -7.80 4.50
C THR A 5 7.12 -7.11 3.23
N GLN A 6 7.60 -7.87 2.23
CA GLN A 6 8.08 -7.31 0.96
C GLN A 6 6.96 -6.64 0.17
N MET A 7 5.77 -7.26 0.14
CA MET A 7 4.62 -6.71 -0.55
C MET A 7 4.03 -5.50 0.18
N HIS A 8 4.05 -5.50 1.52
CA HIS A 8 3.69 -4.33 2.33
C HIS A 8 4.60 -3.14 2.02
N GLN A 9 5.92 -3.35 1.99
CA GLN A 9 6.87 -2.31 1.63
C GLN A 9 6.62 -1.77 0.22
N THR A 10 6.30 -2.66 -0.73
CA THR A 10 5.92 -2.25 -2.10
C THR A 10 4.65 -1.39 -2.11
N LEU A 11 3.63 -1.77 -1.32
CA LEU A 11 2.41 -0.99 -1.17
C LEU A 11 2.71 0.42 -0.63
N THR A 12 3.54 0.53 0.39
CA THR A 12 3.97 1.83 0.94
C THR A 12 4.67 2.70 -0.11
N SER A 13 5.55 2.11 -0.93
CA SER A 13 6.20 2.85 -2.02
C SER A 13 5.21 3.35 -3.07
N LEU A 14 4.17 2.57 -3.40
CA LEU A 14 3.11 3.00 -4.31
C LEU A 14 2.27 4.14 -3.72
N GLU A 15 1.88 4.04 -2.45
CA GLU A 15 1.13 5.09 -1.75
C GLU A 15 1.94 6.41 -1.69
N GLY A 16 3.25 6.33 -1.47
CA GLY A 16 4.15 7.48 -1.55
C GLY A 16 4.15 8.12 -2.94
N ALA A 17 4.31 7.30 -3.99
CA ALA A 17 4.28 7.80 -5.38
C ALA A 17 2.92 8.45 -5.74
N VAL A 18 1.80 7.94 -5.23
CA VAL A 18 0.48 8.57 -5.39
C VAL A 18 0.46 9.98 -4.76
N ALA A 19 0.99 10.11 -3.55
CA ALA A 19 1.05 11.40 -2.85
C ALA A 19 1.95 12.41 -3.58
N ASP A 20 3.10 11.95 -4.08
CA ASP A 20 4.03 12.77 -4.86
C ASP A 20 3.37 13.27 -6.15
N LEU A 21 2.72 12.39 -6.91
CA LEU A 21 2.00 12.76 -8.15
C LEU A 21 0.87 13.75 -7.90
N LYS A 22 0.09 13.57 -6.82
CA LYS A 22 -0.93 14.55 -6.42
C LYS A 22 -0.29 15.91 -6.10
N THR A 23 0.85 15.91 -5.42
CA THR A 23 1.60 17.13 -5.11
C THR A 23 2.10 17.81 -6.39
N TYR A 24 2.66 17.05 -7.34
CA TYR A 24 3.12 17.60 -8.62
C TYR A 24 1.96 18.17 -9.45
N ALA A 25 0.80 17.50 -9.43
CA ALA A 25 -0.41 18.01 -10.06
C ALA A 25 -0.84 19.36 -9.46
N LEU A 26 -0.69 19.57 -8.15
CA LEU A 26 -1.01 20.84 -7.48
C LEU A 26 0.00 21.95 -7.81
N GLN A 27 1.29 21.60 -7.87
CA GLN A 27 2.39 22.55 -8.08
C GLN A 27 2.57 22.98 -9.53
N THR A 28 2.18 22.16 -10.50
CA THR A 28 2.37 22.49 -11.91
C THR A 28 1.35 23.51 -12.43
N GLU A 29 1.85 24.46 -13.23
CA GLU A 29 1.03 25.43 -13.96
C GLU A 29 0.58 24.91 -15.34
N ASP A 30 1.24 23.86 -15.85
CA ASP A 30 0.88 23.24 -17.12
C ASP A 30 -0.41 22.41 -16.96
N LYS A 31 -1.44 22.78 -17.72
CA LYS A 31 -2.76 22.14 -17.67
C LYS A 31 -2.74 20.67 -18.13
N ASN A 32 -1.90 20.34 -19.11
CA ASN A 32 -1.74 18.97 -19.59
C ASN A 32 -1.01 18.13 -18.55
N ALA A 33 0.08 18.65 -17.98
CA ALA A 33 0.83 17.96 -16.93
C ALA A 33 -0.04 17.72 -15.69
N LYS A 34 -0.84 18.72 -15.27
CA LYS A 34 -1.80 18.57 -14.17
C LYS A 34 -2.76 17.41 -14.39
N LYS A 35 -3.31 17.28 -15.61
CA LYS A 35 -4.18 16.16 -15.97
C LYS A 35 -3.42 14.83 -15.93
N GLN A 36 -2.24 14.77 -16.54
CA GLN A 36 -1.43 13.55 -16.59
C GLN A 36 -1.05 13.05 -15.20
N PHE A 37 -0.54 13.92 -14.31
CA PHE A 37 -0.20 13.55 -12.94
C PHE A 37 -1.42 13.09 -12.14
N THR A 38 -2.57 13.73 -12.33
CA THR A 38 -3.84 13.28 -11.72
C THR A 38 -4.24 11.90 -12.22
N ASP A 39 -4.18 11.66 -13.53
CA ASP A 39 -4.52 10.37 -14.13
C ASP A 39 -3.57 9.26 -13.65
N TYR A 40 -2.27 9.55 -13.56
CA TYR A 40 -1.27 8.60 -13.04
C TYR A 40 -1.49 8.29 -11.56
N ALA A 41 -1.78 9.32 -10.74
CA ALA A 41 -2.11 9.11 -9.33
C ALA A 41 -3.32 8.20 -9.17
N ASN A 42 -4.37 8.37 -9.98
CA ASN A 42 -5.57 7.53 -9.92
C ASN A 42 -5.30 6.08 -10.35
N GLN A 43 -4.45 5.88 -11.37
CA GLN A 43 -4.03 4.54 -11.80
C GLN A 43 -3.23 3.83 -10.72
N LEU A 44 -2.24 4.51 -10.12
CA LEU A 44 -1.45 3.95 -9.04
C LEU A 44 -2.29 3.68 -7.80
N ASP A 45 -3.25 4.55 -7.46
CA ASP A 45 -4.17 4.32 -6.34
C ASP A 45 -5.01 3.05 -6.56
N SER A 46 -5.53 2.85 -7.77
CA SER A 46 -6.28 1.64 -8.13
C SER A 46 -5.42 0.37 -8.01
N ILE A 47 -4.15 0.43 -8.43
CA ILE A 47 -3.19 -0.67 -8.29
C ILE A 47 -2.89 -0.92 -6.80
N ALA A 48 -2.66 0.12 -6.01
CA ALA A 48 -2.39 0.03 -4.59
C ALA A 48 -3.55 -0.63 -3.83
N GLN A 49 -4.81 -0.25 -4.14
CA GLN A 49 -5.99 -0.89 -3.55
C GLN A 49 -6.07 -2.39 -3.89
N GLY A 50 -5.79 -2.76 -5.14
CA GLY A 50 -5.74 -4.17 -5.53
C GLY A 50 -4.62 -4.95 -4.80
N LEU A 51 -3.45 -4.33 -4.66
CA LEU A 51 -2.31 -4.93 -3.98
C LEU A 51 -2.55 -5.09 -2.47
N LYS A 52 -3.22 -4.12 -1.84
CA LYS A 52 -3.58 -4.16 -0.41
C LYS A 52 -4.40 -5.39 -0.04
N GLY A 53 -5.38 -5.75 -0.88
CA GLY A 53 -6.16 -6.98 -0.70
C GLY A 53 -5.26 -8.23 -0.70
N ARG A 54 -4.24 -8.26 -1.57
CA ARG A 54 -3.29 -9.37 -1.65
C ARG A 54 -2.32 -9.40 -0.47
N VAL A 55 -1.82 -8.25 -0.01
CA VAL A 55 -0.97 -8.11 1.17
C VAL A 55 -1.67 -8.69 2.40
N ASN A 56 -2.89 -8.22 2.69
CA ASN A 56 -3.68 -8.67 3.84
C ASN A 56 -3.90 -10.19 3.83
N TYR A 57 -4.22 -10.75 2.66
CA TYR A 57 -4.38 -12.20 2.52
C TYR A 57 -3.08 -12.95 2.83
N LEU A 58 -1.95 -12.50 2.29
CA LEU A 58 -0.67 -13.17 2.51
C LEU A 58 -0.21 -13.06 3.96
N GLU A 59 -0.29 -11.87 4.57
CA GLU A 59 0.07 -11.66 5.97
C GLU A 59 -0.76 -12.57 6.91
N SER A 60 -2.06 -12.77 6.61
CA SER A 60 -2.92 -13.67 7.39
C SER A 60 -2.50 -15.15 7.33
N GLN A 61 -1.82 -15.54 6.25
CA GLN A 61 -1.38 -16.92 6.03
C GLN A 61 -0.02 -17.21 6.68
N GLU A 62 0.72 -16.17 7.06
CA GLU A 62 2.07 -16.33 7.58
C GLU A 62 2.10 -16.89 9.01
N PRO A 63 3.03 -17.81 9.31
CA PRO A 63 3.12 -18.45 10.63
C PRO A 63 3.25 -17.44 11.77
N GLN A 64 4.02 -16.37 11.54
CA GLN A 64 4.25 -15.30 12.52
C GLN A 64 2.96 -14.58 12.93
N TYR A 65 2.01 -14.35 12.01
CA TYR A 65 0.73 -13.72 12.33
C TYR A 65 -0.15 -14.66 13.17
N LYS A 66 -0.13 -15.96 12.85
CA LYS A 66 -0.83 -17.01 13.61
C LYS A 66 -0.24 -17.19 15.02
N VAL A 67 1.08 -17.07 15.16
CA VAL A 67 1.77 -17.14 16.46
C VAL A 67 1.45 -15.91 17.31
N PHE A 68 1.42 -14.71 16.72
CA PHE A 68 1.02 -13.49 17.43
C PHE A 68 -0.42 -13.57 17.98
N GLN A 69 -1.37 -14.05 17.17
CA GLN A 69 -2.75 -14.29 17.63
C GLN A 69 -2.83 -15.29 18.79
N LYS A 70 -2.09 -16.40 18.71
CA LYS A 70 -2.04 -17.38 19.81
C LYS A 70 -1.45 -16.78 21.08
N ALA A 71 -0.37 -16.00 20.97
CA ALA A 71 0.28 -15.37 22.11
C ALA A 71 -0.63 -14.37 22.85
N GLN A 72 -1.43 -13.59 22.10
CA GLN A 72 -2.43 -12.67 22.68
C GLN A 72 -3.55 -13.40 23.43
N GLN A 73 -4.04 -14.54 22.91
CA GLN A 73 -5.07 -15.32 23.59
C GLN A 73 -4.59 -15.94 24.91
N SER A 74 -3.32 -16.34 25.00
CA SER A 74 -2.72 -16.90 26.21
C SER A 74 -2.40 -15.89 27.32
N GLN A 75 -2.49 -14.58 27.08
CA GLN A 75 -2.31 -13.54 28.12
C GLN A 75 -3.64 -13.07 28.74
N GLN A 76 -4.78 -13.53 28.23
CA GLN A 76 -6.12 -13.23 28.78
C GLN A 76 -6.72 -14.40 29.58
N GLN A 77 -5.96 -15.48 29.80
CA GLN A 77 -6.26 -16.58 30.73
C GLN A 77 -5.24 -16.61 31.85
#